data_AF-A0AAD8FAE2-F1
#
_entry.id   AF-A0AAD8FAE2-F1
#
_cell.length_a   1.000
_cell.length_b   1.000
_cell.length_c   1.000
_cell.angle_alpha   90.00
_cell.angle_beta   90.00
_cell.angle_gamma   90.00
#
_symmetry.space_group_name_H-M   'P 1'
#
loop_
_entity.id
_entity.type
_entity.pdbx_description
1 polymer ?
#
loop_
_entity_poly.entity_id
_entity_poly.type
_entity_poly.pdbx_seq_one_letter_code
_entity_poly.pdbx_strand_id
1 'polypeptide(L)'
;RNLALGRNVSMSSYSNDTNGVISRGSLSVDGLTDSAEKKCSTTDIEDKKPVWRVTFPSPVIIFQIVIHFGAASMNEYVIVNLLDSKECVVRSFIGLIEP
;
A
#
# COMPACT_ATOMS: atom_id res chain seq x y z
N ARG A 1 16.00 2.77 8.34
CA ARG A 1 16.01 2.95 6.86
C ARG A 1 14.65 2.50 6.31
N ASN A 2 14.09 3.23 5.33
CA ASN A 2 12.94 2.74 4.58
C ASN A 2 13.38 1.60 3.64
N LEU A 3 12.94 0.37 3.91
CA LEU A 3 13.28 -0.81 3.10
C LEU A 3 12.44 -0.90 1.82
N ALA A 4 11.26 -0.29 1.82
CA ALA A 4 10.30 -0.31 0.72
C ALA A 4 10.63 0.68 -0.40
N LEU A 5 11.47 1.70 -0.14
CA LEU A 5 11.82 2.74 -1.10
C LEU A 5 12.29 2.15 -2.45
N GLY A 6 11.60 2.51 -3.53
CA GLY A 6 11.87 2.07 -4.89
C GLY A 6 11.62 0.58 -5.16
N ARG A 7 10.93 -0.14 -4.26
CA ARG A 7 10.59 -1.55 -4.47
C ARG A 7 9.46 -1.72 -5.46
N ASN A 8 9.42 -2.88 -6.10
CA ASN A 8 8.28 -3.25 -6.90
C ASN A 8 7.09 -3.59 -6.00
N VAL A 9 5.93 -3.05 -6.36
CA VAL A 9 4.69 -3.19 -5.61
C VAL A 9 3.66 -3.80 -6.55
N SER A 10 2.99 -4.84 -6.06
CA SER A 10 1.81 -5.42 -6.71
C SER A 10 0.55 -4.88 -6.08
N MET A 11 -0.46 -4.61 -6.90
CA MET A 11 -1.79 -4.22 -6.47
C MET A 11 -2.83 -5.11 -7.14
N SER A 12 -3.96 -5.33 -6.48
CA SER A 12 -5.08 -6.11 -7.02
C SER A 12 -5.69 -5.48 -8.28
N SER A 13 -5.75 -4.15 -8.31
CA SER A 13 -6.26 -3.35 -9.42
C SER A 13 -5.60 -1.96 -9.42
N TYR A 14 -5.87 -1.18 -10.46
CA TYR A 14 -5.33 0.17 -10.61
C TYR A 14 -6.46 1.11 -11.04
N SER A 15 -6.63 2.22 -10.34
CA SER A 15 -7.58 3.26 -10.77
C SER A 15 -7.12 3.91 -12.07
N ASN A 16 -8.07 4.31 -12.91
CA ASN A 16 -7.82 5.14 -14.07
C ASN A 16 -8.50 6.50 -13.87
N ASP A 17 -7.78 7.59 -14.07
CA ASP A 17 -8.38 8.92 -13.99
C ASP A 17 -9.16 9.28 -15.26
N THR A 18 -9.88 10.40 -15.24
CA THR A 18 -10.69 10.86 -16.38
C THR A 18 -9.87 11.22 -17.63
N ASN A 19 -8.54 11.37 -17.48
CA ASN A 19 -7.61 11.65 -18.56
C ASN A 19 -6.93 10.38 -19.10
N GLY A 20 -7.30 9.19 -18.59
CA GLY A 20 -6.72 7.92 -18.99
C GLY A 20 -5.37 7.60 -18.31
N VAL A 21 -5.01 8.32 -17.25
CA VAL A 21 -3.80 8.05 -16.47
C VAL A 21 -4.07 6.94 -15.45
N ILE A 22 -3.33 5.84 -15.60
CA ILE A 22 -3.41 4.68 -14.72
C ILE A 22 -2.53 4.90 -13.49
N SER A 23 -3.10 4.67 -12.30
CA SER A 23 -2.37 4.67 -11.03
C SER A 23 -1.34 3.54 -10.96
N ARG A 24 -0.37 3.63 -10.03
CA ARG A 24 0.76 2.70 -9.96
C ARG A 24 1.13 2.41 -8.51
N GLY A 25 1.49 1.16 -8.22
CA GLY A 25 1.97 0.77 -6.89
C GLY A 25 3.27 1.47 -6.49
N SER A 26 4.13 1.81 -7.44
CA SER A 26 5.42 2.47 -7.19
C SER A 26 5.28 3.82 -6.47
N LEU A 27 4.13 4.49 -6.60
CA LEU A 27 3.86 5.79 -5.98
C LEU A 27 3.80 5.70 -4.45
N SER A 28 3.40 4.56 -3.89
CA SER A 28 3.38 4.34 -2.44
C SER A 28 4.77 4.17 -1.80
N VAL A 29 5.82 4.05 -2.62
CA VAL A 29 7.18 3.74 -2.18
C VAL A 29 8.24 4.59 -2.88
N ASP A 30 7.86 5.75 -3.40
CA ASP A 30 8.78 6.68 -4.08
C ASP A 30 9.50 7.65 -3.12
N GLY A 31 9.07 7.70 -1.85
CA GLY A 31 9.64 8.56 -0.81
C GLY A 31 9.04 9.96 -0.78
N LEU A 32 8.01 10.24 -1.58
CA LEU A 32 7.28 11.50 -1.59
C LEU A 32 6.04 11.38 -0.71
N THR A 33 5.93 12.27 0.28
CA THR A 33 4.77 12.33 1.19
C THR A 33 3.98 13.63 1.07
N ASP A 34 4.40 14.53 0.19
CA ASP A 34 3.83 15.88 0.12
C ASP A 34 2.46 15.89 -0.56
N SER A 35 1.55 16.68 0.03
CA SER A 35 0.11 16.66 -0.24
C SER A 35 -0.32 17.52 -1.42
N ALA A 36 0.57 18.38 -1.93
CA ALA A 36 0.26 19.33 -3.01
C ALA A 36 0.18 18.67 -4.39
N GLU A 37 0.80 17.50 -4.58
CA GLU A 37 0.84 16.78 -5.87
C GLU A 37 0.39 15.31 -5.76
N LYS A 38 -0.51 14.98 -4.80
CA LYS A 38 -0.92 13.60 -4.44
C LYS A 38 -1.10 12.66 -5.63
N LYS A 39 -0.05 11.91 -5.95
CA LYS A 39 -0.10 10.68 -6.74
C LYS A 39 -0.06 9.54 -5.74
N CYS A 40 -1.18 9.22 -5.11
CA CYS A 40 -1.26 8.01 -4.29
C CYS A 40 -1.41 6.78 -5.20
N SER A 41 -0.93 5.63 -4.73
CA SER A 41 -1.35 4.36 -5.29
C SER A 41 -2.82 4.14 -4.96
N THR A 42 -3.65 3.90 -5.98
CA THR A 42 -5.10 3.81 -5.84
C THR A 42 -5.61 2.63 -6.65
N THR A 43 -6.41 1.77 -6.01
CA THR A 43 -7.12 0.66 -6.65
C THR A 43 -8.37 1.16 -7.37
N ASP A 44 -8.93 0.34 -8.25
CA ASP A 44 -10.22 0.64 -8.86
C ASP A 44 -11.32 0.75 -7.79
N ILE A 45 -12.29 1.64 -8.00
CA ILE A 45 -13.41 1.84 -7.07
C ILE A 45 -14.32 0.62 -6.99
N GLU A 46 -14.37 -0.19 -8.06
CA GLU A 46 -15.15 -1.43 -8.12
C GLU A 46 -14.40 -2.63 -7.52
N ASP A 47 -13.15 -2.46 -7.10
CA ASP A 47 -12.37 -3.51 -6.42
C ASP A 47 -12.89 -3.74 -5.01
N LYS A 48 -13.68 -4.80 -4.84
CA LYS A 48 -14.30 -5.17 -3.56
C LYS A 48 -13.31 -5.72 -2.54
N LYS A 49 -12.08 -6.06 -2.95
CA LYS A 49 -11.04 -6.62 -2.09
C LYS A 49 -9.68 -6.02 -2.46
N PRO A 50 -9.48 -4.71 -2.22
CA PRO A 50 -8.26 -4.03 -2.59
C PRO A 50 -7.08 -4.63 -1.82
N VAL A 51 -6.03 -5.01 -2.54
CA VAL A 51 -4.79 -5.55 -1.96
C VAL A 51 -3.61 -4.75 -2.49
N TRP A 52 -2.73 -4.38 -1.57
CA TRP A 52 -1.43 -3.81 -1.85
C TRP A 52 -0.35 -4.72 -1.27
N ARG A 53 0.72 -4.94 -2.04
CA ARG A 53 1.77 -5.88 -1.64
C ARG A 53 3.16 -5.42 -2.08
N VAL A 54 4.10 -5.46 -1.14
CA VAL A 54 5.55 -5.33 -1.40
C VAL A 54 6.27 -6.62 -1.01
N THR A 55 7.22 -7.07 -1.85
CA THR A 55 8.03 -8.26 -1.60
C THR A 55 9.50 -7.87 -1.53
N PHE A 56 10.22 -8.45 -0.57
CA PHE A 56 11.67 -8.26 -0.41
C PHE A 56 12.40 -9.51 -0.89
N PRO A 57 13.59 -9.38 -1.54
CA PRO A 57 14.33 -10.53 -2.08
C PRO A 57 14.95 -11.43 -1.00
N SER A 58 14.95 -11.00 0.26
CA SER A 58 15.43 -11.76 1.40
C SER A 58 14.56 -11.45 2.61
N PRO A 59 14.50 -12.34 3.63
CA PRO A 59 13.79 -12.07 4.87
C PRO A 59 14.28 -10.77 5.51
N VAL A 60 13.34 -9.94 5.98
CA VAL A 60 13.63 -8.66 6.60
C VAL A 60 13.04 -8.60 8.01
N ILE A 61 13.77 -7.96 8.93
CA ILE A 61 13.24 -7.61 10.25
C ILE A 61 12.61 -6.23 10.13
N ILE A 62 11.32 -6.13 10.44
CA ILE A 62 10.54 -4.90 10.35
C ILE A 62 10.26 -4.40 11.76
N PHE A 63 10.73 -3.20 12.08
CA PHE A 63 10.47 -2.54 13.36
C PHE A 63 9.22 -1.66 13.32
N GLN A 64 8.93 -1.05 12.16
CA GLN A 64 7.82 -0.13 11.97
C GLN A 64 7.32 -0.19 10.54
N ILE A 65 6.01 -0.05 10.38
CA ILE A 65 5.33 0.16 9.11
C ILE A 65 4.57 1.49 9.25
N VAL A 66 4.72 2.37 8.27
CA VAL A 66 4.04 3.66 8.22
C VAL A 66 3.23 3.70 6.93
N ILE A 67 1.94 4.01 7.03
CA ILE A 67 1.02 4.10 5.90
C ILE A 67 0.46 5.52 5.88
N HIS A 68 0.59 6.19 4.74
CA HIS A 68 0.01 7.51 4.50
C HIS A 68 -1.20 7.37 3.57
N PHE A 69 -2.37 7.82 4.02
CA PHE A 69 -3.58 7.78 3.21
C PHE A 69 -3.77 9.12 2.47
N GLY A 70 -3.92 9.06 1.15
CA GLY A 70 -4.21 10.24 0.33
C GLY A 70 -5.62 10.79 0.56
N ALA A 71 -6.58 9.86 0.66
CA ALA A 71 -7.94 10.04 1.13
C ALA A 71 -8.32 8.75 1.83
N ALA A 72 -8.96 8.83 2.98
CA ALA A 72 -9.48 7.67 3.69
C ALA A 72 -10.86 8.00 4.22
N SER A 73 -11.78 7.03 4.14
CA SER A 73 -13.05 7.15 4.82
C SER A 73 -12.84 6.83 6.30
N MET A 74 -13.43 7.63 7.19
CA MET A 74 -13.40 7.33 8.61
C MET A 74 -14.02 5.95 8.87
N ASN A 75 -13.48 5.22 9.85
CA ASN A 75 -13.93 3.89 10.27
C ASN A 75 -13.66 2.76 9.26
N GLU A 76 -12.77 2.95 8.30
CA GLU A 76 -12.26 1.85 7.48
C GLU A 76 -11.19 1.06 8.22
N TYR A 77 -11.21 -0.27 8.07
CA TYR A 77 -10.20 -1.16 8.61
C TYR A 77 -9.14 -1.48 7.58
N VAL A 78 -7.88 -1.45 8.00
CA VAL A 78 -6.74 -1.87 7.20
C VAL A 78 -6.07 -3.05 7.87
N ILE A 79 -5.88 -4.12 7.11
CA ILE A 79 -5.23 -5.34 7.58
C ILE A 79 -3.83 -5.41 6.97
N VAL A 80 -2.81 -5.48 7.82
CA VAL A 80 -1.41 -5.66 7.42
C VAL A 80 -0.98 -7.08 7.76
N ASN A 81 -0.68 -7.87 6.73
CA ASN A 81 -0.18 -9.22 6.88
C ASN A 81 1.32 -9.27 6.57
N LEU A 82 2.10 -9.86 7.47
CA LEU A 82 3.50 -10.24 7.23
C LEU A 82 3.54 -11.69 6.76
N LEU A 83 4.09 -11.90 5.57
CA LEU A 83 4.19 -13.21 4.94
C LEU A 83 5.63 -13.72 5.00
N ASP A 84 5.80 -15.04 5.12
CA ASP A 84 7.10 -15.69 4.90
C ASP A 84 7.39 -15.93 3.41
N SER A 85 8.52 -16.57 3.11
CA SER A 85 8.91 -16.91 1.74
C SER A 85 8.01 -17.96 1.07
N LYS A 86 7.08 -18.58 1.80
CA LYS A 86 6.10 -19.56 1.30
C LYS A 86 4.70 -18.96 1.24
N GLU A 87 4.57 -17.63 1.30
CA GLU A 87 3.28 -16.94 1.23
C GLU A 87 2.38 -17.20 2.44
N CYS A 88 2.91 -17.77 3.52
CA CYS A 88 2.16 -18.04 4.72
C CYS A 88 2.14 -16.81 5.64
N VAL A 89 0.97 -16.49 6.20
CA VAL A 89 0.83 -15.40 7.16
C VAL A 89 1.55 -15.77 8.45
N VAL A 90 2.62 -15.05 8.76
CA VAL A 90 3.37 -15.18 10.02
C VAL A 90 2.76 -14.28 11.09
N ARG A 91 2.24 -13.11 10.68
CA ARG A 91 1.63 -12.15 11.59
C ARG A 91 0.60 -11.28 10.88
N SER A 92 -0.46 -10.91 11.60
CA SER A 92 -1.49 -9.98 11.13
C SER A 92 -1.66 -8.84 12.12
N PHE A 93 -1.88 -7.64 11.58
CA PHE A 93 -2.26 -6.45 12.32
C PHE A 93 -3.52 -5.87 11.70
N ILE A 94 -4.38 -5.31 12.54
CA ILE A 94 -5.60 -4.63 12.10
C ILE A 94 -5.53 -3.21 12.66
N GLY A 95 -5.59 -2.22 11.78
CA GLY A 95 -5.68 -0.81 12.13
C GLY A 95 -7.06 -0.26 11.74
N LEU A 96 -7.59 0.63 12.57
CA LEU A 96 -8.75 1.45 12.25
C LEU A 96 -8.25 2.82 11.81
N ILE A 97 -8.81 3.36 10.73
CA ILE A 97 -8.55 4.75 10.35
C ILE A 97 -9.44 5.65 11.24
N GLU A 98 -8.79 6.28 12.22
CA GLU A 98 -9.40 7.21 13.17
C GLU A 98 -9.39 8.65 12.63
N PRO A 99 -10.27 9.54 13.16
CA PRO A 99 -10.39 10.94 12.74
C PRO A 99 -9.13 11.80 12.91
#